data_AF-A0A0R0MF11-F1
#
_entry.id   AF-A0A0R0MF11-F1
#
_cell.length_a   1.000
_cell.length_b   1.000
_cell.length_c   1.000
_cell.angle_alpha   90.00
_cell.angle_beta   90.00
_cell.angle_gamma   90.00
#
_symmetry.space_group_name_H-M   'P 1'
#
loop_
_entity.id
_entity.type
_entity.pdbx_description
1 polymer ?
#
loop_
_entity_poly.entity_id
_entity_poly.type
_entity_poly.pdbx_seq_one_letter_code
_entity_poly.pdbx_strand_id
1 'polypeptide(L)'
;MLFRIFAVHITLGTRMGNVFRASIFLALFTLFSAHAAEDARLAVVERLYQDYTWETGPRISKRTPFLNEKSSVLTKYLTQSLARLLLEDRKCAERTREICQLDFSPIWNSQDPEGAKFRVVGIGPGNAISVSIVYPGQKSFTLAFDVVHTDDGWRINDIHSPAPEWSLRKILLKN
;
A
#
# COMPACT_ATOMS: atom_id res chain seq x y z
N MET A 1 -66.69 37.09 35.77
CA MET A 1 -66.71 38.55 35.50
C MET A 1 -65.60 38.82 34.48
N LEU A 2 -65.90 38.92 33.18
CA LEU A 2 -66.40 40.09 32.42
C LEU A 2 -65.34 41.17 32.17
N PHE A 3 -65.24 41.54 30.88
CA PHE A 3 -64.57 42.67 30.19
C PHE A 3 -63.09 42.48 29.77
N ARG A 4 -62.68 42.43 28.48
CA ARG A 4 -62.92 43.24 27.24
C ARG A 4 -62.35 44.68 27.33
N ILE A 5 -61.66 45.37 26.37
CA ILE A 5 -60.92 45.19 25.09
C ILE A 5 -60.07 46.51 24.89
N PHE A 6 -59.11 46.52 23.94
CA PHE A 6 -58.52 47.62 23.12
C PHE A 6 -57.27 48.31 23.74
N ALA A 7 -56.19 48.64 23.00
CA ALA A 7 -56.09 49.03 21.59
C ALA A 7 -54.72 48.70 20.95
N VAL A 8 -54.73 48.79 19.62
CA VAL A 8 -53.67 48.58 18.63
C VAL A 8 -52.62 49.70 18.64
N HIS A 9 -51.34 49.34 18.54
CA HIS A 9 -50.39 50.06 17.69
C HIS A 9 -49.33 49.10 17.13
N ILE A 10 -49.40 48.90 15.81
CA ILE A 10 -48.39 48.22 15.01
C ILE A 10 -47.30 49.24 14.72
N THR A 11 -46.07 48.95 15.11
CA THR A 11 -44.89 49.64 14.59
C THR A 11 -43.99 48.61 13.95
N LEU A 12 -43.94 48.65 12.62
CA LEU A 12 -43.01 47.92 11.77
C LEU A 12 -41.58 48.39 12.11
N GLY A 13 -40.80 47.50 12.72
CA GLY A 13 -39.37 47.69 12.96
C GLY A 13 -38.59 46.55 12.34
N THR A 14 -38.24 46.69 11.06
CA THR A 14 -37.35 45.77 10.35
C THR A 14 -35.95 45.83 10.97
N ARG A 15 -35.49 44.76 11.61
CA ARG A 15 -34.05 44.55 11.81
C ARG A 15 -33.66 43.08 11.70
N MET A 16 -33.39 42.72 10.46
CA MET A 16 -32.30 41.86 9.98
C MET A 16 -31.49 41.10 11.04
N GLY A 17 -31.45 39.79 10.85
CA GLY A 17 -30.20 39.02 10.97
C GLY A 17 -30.00 38.27 12.26
N ASN A 18 -30.43 37.01 12.28
CA ASN A 18 -29.80 35.95 13.06
C ASN A 18 -29.90 34.63 12.29
N VAL A 19 -29.11 34.55 11.20
CA VAL A 19 -28.83 33.29 10.51
C VAL A 19 -27.32 33.07 10.56
N PHE A 20 -26.76 32.90 11.75
CA PHE A 20 -25.35 32.49 11.85
C PHE A 20 -25.16 31.73 13.15
N ARG A 21 -25.16 30.39 13.06
CA ARG A 21 -24.45 29.46 13.96
C ARG A 21 -24.66 28.01 13.53
N ALA A 22 -24.17 27.65 12.34
CA ALA A 22 -24.00 26.24 11.96
C ALA A 22 -23.01 26.11 10.79
N SER A 23 -21.76 26.58 10.96
CA SER A 23 -20.75 26.40 9.90
C SER A 23 -19.31 26.31 10.42
N ILE A 24 -19.08 25.55 11.51
CA ILE A 24 -17.72 25.15 11.90
C ILE A 24 -17.78 23.73 12.51
N PHE A 25 -18.20 22.73 11.73
CA PHE A 25 -18.01 21.31 12.11
C PHE A 25 -17.72 20.39 10.92
N LEU A 26 -17.83 20.88 9.67
CA LEU A 26 -17.67 20.03 8.48
C LEU A 26 -16.24 19.93 7.95
N ALA A 27 -15.29 20.72 8.46
CA ALA A 27 -13.91 20.73 7.97
C ALA A 27 -12.98 19.75 8.71
N LEU A 28 -13.39 19.18 9.86
CA LEU A 28 -12.55 18.21 10.60
C LEU A 28 -12.68 16.77 10.09
N PHE A 29 -13.81 16.39 9.48
CA PHE A 29 -14.03 14.99 9.06
C PHE A 29 -13.28 14.59 7.78
N THR A 30 -12.88 15.55 6.94
CA THR A 30 -12.15 15.27 5.71
C THR A 30 -10.67 14.95 5.94
N LEU A 31 -10.06 15.49 7.02
CA LEU A 31 -8.64 15.29 7.30
C LEU A 31 -8.30 13.90 7.85
N PHE A 32 -9.20 13.28 8.62
CA PHE A 32 -8.98 11.94 9.17
C PHE A 32 -8.98 10.83 8.11
N SER A 33 -9.79 10.99 7.05
CA SER A 33 -9.96 9.94 6.04
C SER A 33 -8.71 9.77 5.17
N ALA A 34 -8.02 10.87 4.84
CA ALA A 34 -6.82 10.82 4.03
C ALA A 34 -5.65 10.16 4.76
N HIS A 35 -5.45 10.50 6.04
CA HIS A 35 -4.38 9.93 6.86
C HIS A 35 -4.58 8.42 7.09
N ALA A 36 -5.80 8.00 7.43
CA ALA A 36 -6.11 6.57 7.61
C ALA A 36 -5.94 5.75 6.31
N ALA A 37 -6.24 6.33 5.15
CA ALA A 37 -6.02 5.67 3.87
C ALA A 37 -4.52 5.54 3.54
N GLU A 38 -3.71 6.55 3.82
CA GLU A 38 -2.25 6.50 3.69
C GLU A 38 -1.63 5.44 4.61
N ASP A 39 -2.03 5.42 5.88
CA ASP A 39 -1.56 4.41 6.85
C ASP A 39 -1.90 2.99 6.39
N ALA A 40 -3.11 2.77 5.88
CA ALA A 40 -3.55 1.47 5.38
C ALA A 40 -2.77 1.02 4.13
N ARG A 41 -2.31 1.96 3.30
CA ARG A 41 -1.47 1.69 2.13
C ARG A 41 -0.06 1.29 2.51
N LEU A 42 0.52 1.97 3.50
CA LEU A 42 1.84 1.62 4.02
C LEU A 42 1.82 0.24 4.69
N ALA A 43 0.74 -0.05 5.43
CA ALA A 43 0.60 -1.26 6.22
C ALA A 43 0.74 -2.57 5.40
N VAL A 44 0.33 -2.62 4.12
CA VAL A 44 0.48 -3.84 3.31
C VAL A 44 1.95 -4.15 2.99
N VAL A 45 2.76 -3.11 2.73
CA VAL A 45 4.20 -3.25 2.44
C VAL A 45 4.98 -3.48 3.73
N GLU A 46 4.64 -2.77 4.80
CA GLU A 46 5.24 -3.01 6.13
C GLU A 46 5.01 -4.43 6.60
N ARG A 47 3.77 -4.94 6.49
CA ARG A 47 3.45 -6.32 6.85
C ARG A 47 4.22 -7.32 6.00
N LEU A 48 4.36 -7.08 4.69
CA LEU A 48 5.17 -7.93 3.81
C LEU A 48 6.61 -8.03 4.35
N TYR A 49 7.25 -6.91 4.62
CA TYR A 49 8.62 -6.93 5.12
C TYR A 49 8.74 -7.50 6.54
N GLN A 50 7.76 -7.26 7.42
CA GLN A 50 7.73 -7.89 8.76
C GLN A 50 7.62 -9.42 8.66
N ASP A 51 6.78 -9.93 7.78
CA ASP A 51 6.56 -11.37 7.61
C ASP A 51 7.78 -12.06 7.00
N TYR A 52 8.51 -11.40 6.10
CA TYR A 52 9.64 -11.97 5.37
C TYR A 52 11.02 -11.46 5.79
N THR A 53 11.14 -10.61 6.81
CA THR A 53 12.45 -10.13 7.30
C THR A 53 13.40 -11.25 7.71
N TRP A 54 12.87 -12.44 8.04
CA TRP A 54 13.69 -13.61 8.34
C TRP A 54 14.53 -14.08 7.14
N GLU A 55 14.14 -13.75 5.90
CA GLU A 55 14.91 -14.10 4.70
C GLU A 55 16.27 -13.40 4.66
N THR A 56 16.43 -12.29 5.39
CA THR A 56 17.72 -11.59 5.50
C THR A 56 18.61 -12.15 6.61
N GLY A 57 18.11 -13.13 7.38
CA GLY A 57 18.87 -13.88 8.36
C GLY A 57 19.69 -15.02 7.75
N PRO A 58 20.27 -15.90 8.58
CA PRO A 58 21.04 -17.04 8.10
C PRO A 58 20.22 -17.97 7.20
N ARG A 59 20.84 -18.50 6.14
CA ARG A 59 20.22 -19.35 5.11
C ARG A 59 19.45 -20.59 5.60
N ILE A 60 19.65 -21.02 6.84
CA ILE A 60 18.98 -22.22 7.38
C ILE A 60 17.67 -21.81 8.05
N SER A 61 16.57 -21.91 7.30
CA SER A 61 15.21 -21.71 7.79
C SER A 61 14.27 -22.78 7.23
N LYS A 62 13.32 -23.24 8.06
CA LYS A 62 12.23 -24.14 7.63
C LYS A 62 11.02 -23.37 7.06
N ARG A 63 11.08 -22.04 7.05
CA ARG A 63 10.00 -21.18 6.53
C ARG A 63 10.03 -21.16 5.01
N THR A 64 8.88 -20.99 4.39
CA THR A 64 8.74 -20.89 2.94
C THR A 64 9.12 -19.49 2.48
N PRO A 65 10.11 -19.32 1.57
CA PRO A 65 10.41 -18.01 1.00
C PRO A 65 9.22 -17.41 0.25
N PHE A 66 9.12 -16.08 0.21
CA PHE A 66 8.00 -15.34 -0.39
C PHE A 66 7.65 -15.82 -1.80
N LEU A 67 8.66 -16.01 -2.67
CA LEU A 67 8.45 -16.49 -4.04
C LEU A 67 7.92 -17.92 -4.13
N ASN A 68 8.12 -18.72 -3.09
CA ASN A 68 7.72 -20.12 -3.03
C ASN A 68 6.37 -20.31 -2.32
N GLU A 69 5.71 -19.23 -1.94
CA GLU A 69 4.45 -19.28 -1.23
C GLU A 69 3.29 -19.75 -2.09
N LYS A 70 2.29 -20.31 -1.42
CA LYS A 70 1.03 -20.69 -2.07
C LYS A 70 0.20 -19.45 -2.41
N SER A 71 -0.69 -19.58 -3.39
CA SER A 71 -1.58 -18.51 -3.85
C SER A 71 -2.29 -17.78 -2.69
N SER A 72 -2.86 -18.52 -1.73
CA SER A 72 -3.56 -17.95 -0.58
C SER A 72 -2.70 -17.09 0.36
N VAL A 73 -1.38 -17.23 0.31
CA VAL A 73 -0.45 -16.40 1.08
C VAL A 73 0.00 -15.21 0.23
N LEU A 74 0.33 -15.44 -1.04
CA LEU A 74 0.67 -14.36 -1.98
C LEU A 74 -0.42 -13.31 -2.08
N THR A 75 -1.70 -13.72 -2.15
CA THR A 75 -2.85 -12.81 -2.30
C THR A 75 -3.19 -12.02 -1.03
N LYS A 76 -2.49 -12.25 0.09
CA LYS A 76 -2.51 -11.33 1.24
C LYS A 76 -1.75 -10.04 0.98
N TYR A 77 -0.78 -10.10 0.06
CA TYR A 77 0.14 -9.01 -0.26
C TYR A 77 -0.08 -8.47 -1.67
N LEU A 78 -0.21 -9.36 -2.64
CA LEU A 78 -0.26 -9.04 -4.05
C LEU A 78 -1.71 -9.02 -4.56
N THR A 79 -1.95 -8.30 -5.65
CA THR A 79 -3.21 -8.45 -6.38
C THR A 79 -3.32 -9.87 -6.92
N GLN A 80 -4.55 -10.37 -7.07
CA GLN A 80 -4.81 -11.70 -7.65
C GLN A 80 -4.08 -11.89 -8.99
N SER A 81 -4.04 -10.83 -9.81
CA SER A 81 -3.37 -10.85 -11.11
C SER A 81 -1.85 -11.03 -11.00
N LEU A 82 -1.19 -10.31 -10.10
CA LEU A 82 0.26 -10.38 -9.93
C LEU A 82 0.67 -11.70 -9.26
N ALA A 83 -0.10 -12.17 -8.26
CA ALA A 83 0.11 -13.48 -7.66
C ALA A 83 -0.01 -14.62 -8.68
N ARG A 84 -0.97 -14.53 -9.61
CA ARG A 84 -1.11 -15.52 -10.69
C ARG A 84 0.13 -15.57 -11.59
N LEU A 85 0.65 -14.41 -11.99
CA LEU A 85 1.85 -14.34 -12.84
C LEU A 85 3.07 -15.01 -12.18
N LEU A 86 3.30 -14.78 -10.87
CA LEU A 86 4.37 -15.46 -10.12
C LEU A 86 4.18 -16.99 -10.09
N LEU A 87 2.95 -17.45 -9.90
CA LEU A 87 2.65 -18.89 -9.89
C LEU A 87 2.83 -19.53 -11.27
N GLU A 88 2.55 -18.79 -12.35
CA GLU A 88 2.77 -19.23 -13.73
C GLU A 88 4.28 -19.35 -14.03
N ASP A 89 5.08 -18.37 -13.61
CA ASP A 89 6.54 -18.43 -13.72
C ASP A 89 7.13 -19.61 -12.92
N ARG A 90 6.64 -19.84 -11.69
CA ARG A 90 7.07 -21.01 -10.91
C ARG A 90 6.71 -22.34 -11.57
N LYS A 91 5.49 -22.47 -12.12
CA LYS A 91 5.09 -23.68 -12.88
C LYS A 91 5.95 -23.87 -14.13
N CYS A 92 6.36 -22.79 -14.78
CA CYS A 92 7.32 -22.84 -15.87
C CYS A 92 8.64 -23.46 -15.38
N ALA A 93 9.22 -22.94 -14.29
CA ALA A 93 10.47 -23.44 -13.75
C ALA A 93 10.39 -24.90 -13.30
N GLU A 94 9.27 -25.32 -12.69
CA GLU A 94 9.00 -26.72 -12.32
C GLU A 94 8.98 -27.64 -13.56
N ARG A 95 8.42 -27.16 -14.68
CA ARG A 95 8.28 -27.92 -15.93
C ARG A 95 9.59 -27.99 -16.72
N THR A 96 10.30 -26.87 -16.84
CA THR A 96 11.53 -26.77 -17.64
C THR A 96 12.78 -27.19 -16.88
N ARG A 97 12.74 -27.13 -15.54
CA ARG A 97 13.90 -27.24 -14.65
C ARG A 97 14.96 -26.17 -14.93
N GLU A 98 14.54 -25.06 -15.51
CA GLU A 98 15.35 -23.89 -15.81
C GLU A 98 14.77 -22.65 -15.13
N ILE A 99 15.55 -21.58 -15.11
CA ILE A 99 15.06 -20.26 -14.77
C ILE A 99 14.11 -19.82 -15.89
N CYS A 100 12.92 -19.35 -15.53
CA CYS A 100 11.98 -18.77 -16.49
C CYS A 100 12.21 -17.25 -16.58
N GLN A 101 11.22 -16.42 -16.24
CA GLN A 101 11.34 -14.97 -16.37
C GLN A 101 12.01 -14.32 -15.16
N LEU A 102 11.80 -14.87 -13.96
CA LEU A 102 12.27 -14.28 -12.72
C LEU A 102 13.39 -15.12 -12.09
N ASP A 103 14.56 -14.50 -11.93
CA ASP A 103 15.77 -15.15 -11.40
C ASP A 103 16.26 -14.55 -10.06
N PHE A 104 15.48 -13.66 -9.44
CA PHE A 104 15.80 -13.02 -8.16
C PHE A 104 14.54 -12.80 -7.32
N SER A 105 14.71 -12.55 -6.01
CA SER A 105 13.60 -12.14 -5.14
C SER A 105 13.24 -10.67 -5.39
N PRO A 106 12.02 -10.34 -5.85
CA PRO A 106 11.64 -8.98 -6.19
C PRO A 106 11.44 -8.09 -4.97
N ILE A 107 11.20 -8.67 -3.78
CA ILE A 107 11.07 -7.89 -2.54
C ILE A 107 12.44 -7.52 -1.94
N TRP A 108 13.51 -8.18 -2.39
CA TRP A 108 14.88 -7.89 -1.95
C TRP A 108 15.78 -7.38 -3.08
N ASN A 109 15.34 -7.49 -4.34
CA ASN A 109 16.15 -7.24 -5.53
C ASN A 109 17.48 -8.02 -5.50
N SER A 110 17.42 -9.30 -5.09
CA SER A 110 18.61 -10.14 -4.92
C SER A 110 18.27 -11.63 -5.00
N GLN A 111 19.25 -12.42 -5.42
CA GLN A 111 19.26 -13.89 -5.31
C GLN A 111 19.58 -14.37 -3.88
N ASP A 112 20.29 -13.54 -3.11
CA ASP A 112 20.70 -13.82 -1.74
C ASP A 112 20.45 -12.59 -0.86
N PRO A 113 19.34 -12.55 -0.11
CA PRO A 113 19.01 -11.42 0.75
C PRO A 113 19.74 -11.41 2.10
N GLU A 114 20.65 -12.37 2.37
CA GLU A 114 21.35 -12.46 3.65
C GLU A 114 22.08 -11.14 4.00
N GLY A 115 21.87 -10.68 5.23
CA GLY A 115 22.45 -9.45 5.76
C GLY A 115 21.79 -8.15 5.29
N ALA A 116 20.78 -8.20 4.42
CA ALA A 116 20.05 -7.02 3.99
C ALA A 116 19.33 -6.34 5.15
N LYS A 117 19.36 -5.00 5.15
CA LYS A 117 18.53 -4.15 6.01
C LYS A 117 17.57 -3.37 5.14
N PHE A 118 16.37 -3.13 5.64
CA PHE A 118 15.35 -2.36 4.93
C PHE A 118 14.75 -1.25 5.79
N ARG A 119 14.15 -0.27 5.14
CA ARG A 119 13.29 0.75 5.76
C ARG A 119 12.17 1.09 4.79
N VAL A 120 10.92 0.96 5.21
CA VAL A 120 9.77 1.54 4.50
C VAL A 120 9.82 3.04 4.71
N VAL A 121 10.00 3.81 3.64
CA VAL A 121 10.29 5.26 3.69
C VAL A 121 9.01 6.09 3.69
N GLY A 122 7.95 5.62 3.01
CA GLY A 122 6.70 6.35 2.85
C GLY A 122 6.17 6.29 1.42
N ILE A 123 5.25 7.19 1.08
CA ILE A 123 4.76 7.38 -0.29
C ILE A 123 5.79 8.20 -1.08
N GLY A 124 6.36 7.61 -2.11
CA GLY A 124 7.29 8.22 -3.05
C GLY A 124 6.64 8.71 -4.34
N PRO A 125 7.45 9.00 -5.38
CA PRO A 125 6.97 9.45 -6.68
C PRO A 125 5.96 8.48 -7.31
N GLY A 126 5.02 9.03 -8.09
CA GLY A 126 3.98 8.21 -8.73
C GLY A 126 3.00 7.56 -7.74
N ASN A 127 3.01 8.02 -6.47
CA ASN A 127 2.18 7.48 -5.41
C ASN A 127 2.55 6.01 -5.05
N ALA A 128 3.76 5.56 -5.35
CA ALA A 128 4.25 4.23 -4.96
C ALA A 128 4.80 4.24 -3.53
N ILE A 129 4.73 3.12 -2.80
CA ILE A 129 5.41 3.01 -1.50
C ILE A 129 6.89 2.74 -1.75
N SER A 130 7.78 3.55 -1.18
CA SER A 130 9.23 3.39 -1.32
C SER A 130 9.82 2.59 -0.17
N VAL A 131 10.66 1.61 -0.50
CA VAL A 131 11.43 0.84 0.46
C VAL A 131 12.92 0.95 0.15
N SER A 132 13.67 1.49 1.09
CA SER A 132 15.12 1.55 1.00
C SER A 132 15.72 0.24 1.48
N ILE A 133 16.62 -0.34 0.70
CA ILE A 133 17.35 -1.58 1.01
C ILE A 133 18.84 -1.26 0.99
N VAL A 134 19.59 -1.83 1.94
CA VAL A 134 21.05 -1.76 1.99
C VAL A 134 21.64 -3.12 2.34
N TYR A 135 22.64 -3.53 1.56
CA TYR A 135 23.45 -4.71 1.80
C TYR A 135 24.77 -4.36 2.48
N PRO A 136 25.39 -5.29 3.23
CA PRO A 136 26.71 -5.06 3.82
C PRO A 136 27.73 -4.59 2.77
N GLY A 137 28.38 -3.46 3.05
CA GLY A 137 29.42 -2.88 2.17
C GLY A 137 28.89 -2.19 0.90
N GLN A 138 27.57 -2.04 0.72
CA GLN A 138 26.97 -1.44 -0.47
C GLN A 138 26.24 -0.13 -0.14
N LYS A 139 26.01 0.69 -1.18
CA LYS A 139 25.10 1.84 -1.09
C LYS A 139 23.65 1.35 -1.03
N SER A 140 22.80 2.10 -0.34
CA SER A 140 21.37 1.81 -0.35
C SER A 140 20.76 2.06 -1.73
N PHE A 141 19.80 1.23 -2.12
CA PHE A 141 18.93 1.44 -3.26
C PHE A 141 17.45 1.44 -2.83
N THR A 142 16.55 1.80 -3.73
CA THR A 142 15.11 1.91 -3.43
C THR A 142 14.32 0.99 -4.35
N LEU A 143 13.39 0.25 -3.77
CA LEU A 143 12.30 -0.40 -4.48
C LEU A 143 11.02 0.40 -4.30
N ALA A 144 10.21 0.44 -5.35
CA ALA A 144 8.92 1.09 -5.36
C ALA A 144 7.81 0.05 -5.54
N PHE A 145 6.74 0.20 -4.74
CA PHE A 145 5.61 -0.71 -4.68
C PHE A 145 4.35 0.03 -5.09
N ASP A 146 3.81 -0.32 -6.25
CA ASP A 146 2.54 0.22 -6.70
C ASP A 146 1.42 -0.51 -5.99
N VAL A 147 0.67 0.19 -5.14
CA VAL A 147 -0.42 -0.38 -4.35
C VAL A 147 -1.77 0.11 -4.85
N VAL A 148 -2.74 -0.79 -4.93
CA VAL A 148 -4.12 -0.52 -5.35
C VAL A 148 -5.11 -1.03 -4.32
N HIS A 149 -6.26 -0.37 -4.20
CA HIS A 149 -7.34 -0.84 -3.34
C HIS A 149 -8.18 -1.87 -4.12
N THR A 150 -8.32 -3.08 -3.57
CA THR A 150 -9.19 -4.13 -4.08
C THR A 150 -10.35 -4.38 -3.12
N ASP A 151 -11.29 -5.26 -3.47
CA ASP A 151 -12.38 -5.68 -2.58
C ASP A 151 -11.85 -6.33 -1.29
N ASP A 152 -10.62 -6.87 -1.33
CA ASP A 152 -9.93 -7.47 -0.18
C ASP A 152 -9.00 -6.48 0.57
N GLY A 153 -9.06 -5.18 0.21
CA GLY A 153 -8.23 -4.10 0.75
C GLY A 153 -7.00 -3.78 -0.10
N TRP A 154 -6.02 -3.08 0.47
CA TRP A 154 -4.81 -2.68 -0.25
C TRP A 154 -3.95 -3.88 -0.66
N ARG A 155 -3.50 -3.90 -1.91
CA ARG A 155 -2.65 -4.94 -2.50
C ARG A 155 -1.58 -4.35 -3.40
N ILE A 156 -0.43 -4.99 -3.43
CA ILE A 156 0.69 -4.67 -4.32
C ILE A 156 0.35 -5.17 -5.72
N ASN A 157 0.28 -4.23 -6.66
CA ASN A 157 -0.02 -4.46 -8.06
C ASN A 157 1.23 -4.53 -8.94
N ASP A 158 2.34 -3.92 -8.51
CA ASP A 158 3.65 -4.07 -9.12
C ASP A 158 4.76 -3.77 -8.10
N ILE A 159 5.95 -4.30 -8.37
CA ILE A 159 7.19 -3.95 -7.67
C ILE A 159 8.18 -3.54 -8.75
N HIS A 160 8.87 -2.43 -8.57
CA HIS A 160 9.84 -1.93 -9.54
C HIS A 160 11.05 -1.30 -8.89
N SER A 161 12.15 -1.32 -9.63
CA SER A 161 13.37 -0.59 -9.30
C SER A 161 13.64 0.40 -10.44
N PRO A 162 14.04 1.65 -10.14
CA PRO A 162 14.51 2.58 -11.15
C PRO A 162 15.98 2.35 -11.54
N ALA A 163 16.75 1.60 -10.73
CA ALA A 163 18.18 1.38 -10.96
C ALA A 163 18.68 0.06 -10.32
N PRO A 164 18.99 -0.99 -11.12
CA PRO A 164 18.68 -1.10 -12.54
C PRO A 164 17.17 -1.05 -12.79
N GLU A 165 16.74 -0.55 -13.95
CA GLU A 165 15.32 -0.42 -14.26
C GLU A 165 14.66 -1.79 -14.48
N TRP A 166 13.65 -2.12 -13.68
CA TRP A 166 12.79 -3.27 -13.91
C TRP A 166 11.43 -3.11 -13.25
N SER A 167 10.43 -3.85 -13.74
CA SER A 167 9.11 -4.02 -13.11
C SER A 167 8.78 -5.50 -13.08
N LEU A 168 8.33 -5.99 -11.92
CA LEU A 168 8.00 -7.40 -11.72
C LEU A 168 6.91 -7.83 -12.69
N ARG A 169 5.86 -7.02 -12.81
CA ARG A 169 4.77 -7.26 -13.77
C ARG A 169 5.29 -7.32 -15.19
N LYS A 170 6.17 -6.39 -15.61
CA LYS A 170 6.74 -6.39 -16.95
C LYS A 170 7.63 -7.60 -17.20
N ILE A 171 8.42 -8.04 -16.22
CA ILE A 171 9.24 -9.26 -16.32
C ILE A 171 8.33 -10.46 -16.57
N LEU A 172 7.30 -10.65 -15.73
CA LEU A 172 6.44 -11.83 -15.78
C LEU A 172 5.45 -11.85 -16.95
N LEU A 173 5.24 -10.72 -17.63
CA LEU A 173 4.38 -10.65 -18.83
C LEU A 173 5.15 -10.91 -20.13
N LYS A 174 6.48 -11.00 -20.09
CA LYS A 174 7.27 -11.41 -21.26
C LYS A 174 7.00 -12.90 -21.49
N ASN A 175 6.12 -13.20 -22.44
CA ASN A 175 5.91 -14.54 -22.99
C ASN A 175 6.64 -14.65 -24.32
#